data_AF-M5V0C6-F1
#
_entry.id   AF-M5V0C6-F1
#
_cell.length_a   1.000
_cell.length_b   1.000
_cell.length_c   1.000
_cell.angle_alpha   90.00
_cell.angle_beta   90.00
_cell.angle_gamma   90.00
#
_symmetry.space_group_name_H-M   'P 1'
#
loop_
_entity.id
_entity.type
_entity.pdbx_description
1 polymer ?
#
loop_
_entity_poly.entity_id
_entity_poly.type
_entity_poly.pdbx_seq_one_letter_code
_entity_poly.pdbx_strand_id
1 'polypeptide(L)'
;MTINHDLSGTLEVSYVVPTRRNSDESLIKFLPTLKDEILGRLNKGFFSKNVSLKDYTYQKIVTPETDPSLFREKAKVYYKVEFQELSQIEGAMLGKVQVRKKGNTIYVKREIPTISRAPETLKKDGEKKIYSETLRLLRTSSILFKVNFPIASVCRSNRGDVNLGRLSYRLPLTETIEKTGNNSWDYRITVIY
;
A
#
# COMPACT_ATOMS: atom_id res chain seq x y z
N MET A 1 19.65 -19.85 -16.79
CA MET A 1 18.71 -19.23 -15.83
C MET A 1 19.44 -18.08 -15.17
N THR A 2 19.06 -16.84 -15.49
CA THR A 2 19.68 -15.66 -14.90
C THR A 2 19.18 -15.55 -13.46
N ILE A 3 20.09 -15.75 -12.49
CA ILE A 3 19.80 -15.53 -11.08
C ILE A 3 19.50 -14.03 -10.95
N ASN A 4 18.25 -13.69 -10.63
CA ASN A 4 17.87 -12.30 -10.42
C ASN A 4 18.52 -11.85 -9.11
N HIS A 5 19.71 -11.27 -9.20
CA HIS A 5 20.53 -10.84 -8.05
C HIS A 5 19.91 -9.65 -7.31
N ASP A 6 19.07 -8.90 -8.00
CA ASP A 6 18.49 -7.68 -7.50
C ASP A 6 17.16 -8.00 -6.83
N LEU A 7 17.01 -7.55 -5.58
CA LEU A 7 15.80 -7.63 -4.76
C LEU A 7 14.71 -6.72 -5.34
N SER A 8 14.35 -7.02 -6.58
CA SER A 8 13.45 -6.31 -7.45
C SER A 8 12.04 -6.85 -7.29
N GLY A 9 11.06 -6.16 -7.83
CA GLY A 9 9.70 -6.63 -7.76
C GLY A 9 8.68 -5.57 -8.11
N THR A 10 7.47 -5.76 -7.60
CA THR A 10 6.32 -4.91 -7.90
C THR A 10 5.57 -4.52 -6.64
N LEU A 11 5.19 -3.25 -6.58
CA LEU A 11 4.22 -2.72 -5.64
C LEU A 11 2.94 -2.40 -6.42
N GLU A 12 1.86 -3.11 -6.12
CA GLU A 12 0.55 -2.90 -6.70
C GLU A 12 -0.38 -2.33 -5.63
N VAL A 13 -1.05 -1.23 -5.94
CA VAL A 13 -1.94 -0.54 -5.00
C VAL A 13 -3.30 -0.38 -5.64
N SER A 14 -4.35 -0.78 -4.92
CA SER A 14 -5.73 -0.70 -5.37
C SER A 14 -6.60 -0.14 -4.26
N TYR A 15 -7.36 0.91 -4.53
CA TYR A 15 -8.33 1.44 -3.57
C TYR A 15 -9.54 2.08 -4.23
N VAL A 16 -10.61 2.17 -3.44
CA VAL A 16 -11.81 2.95 -3.76
C VAL A 16 -11.94 4.05 -2.73
N VAL A 17 -12.03 5.29 -3.18
CA VAL A 17 -12.13 6.47 -2.31
C VAL A 17 -13.27 7.38 -2.75
N PRO A 18 -13.95 8.04 -1.80
CA PRO A 18 -14.92 9.06 -2.15
C PRO A 18 -14.21 10.30 -2.66
N THR A 19 -14.78 10.95 -3.69
CA THR A 19 -14.22 12.16 -4.29
C THR A 19 -15.07 13.39 -3.97
N ARG A 20 -14.46 14.57 -4.06
CA ARG A 20 -15.18 15.84 -3.97
C ARG A 20 -16.14 15.97 -5.16
N ARG A 21 -17.33 16.55 -4.94
CA ARG A 21 -18.32 16.75 -6.02
C ARG A 21 -17.70 17.56 -7.16
N ASN A 22 -17.97 17.15 -8.40
CA ASN A 22 -17.44 17.79 -9.62
C ASN A 22 -15.91 17.92 -9.67
N SER A 23 -15.20 17.11 -8.88
CA SER A 23 -13.75 17.07 -8.84
C SER A 23 -13.30 15.61 -8.80
N ASP A 24 -12.09 15.37 -9.30
CA ASP A 24 -11.46 14.05 -9.18
C ASP A 24 -10.66 13.93 -7.88
N GLU A 25 -10.58 14.98 -7.05
CA GLU A 25 -9.83 14.97 -5.78
C GLU A 25 -10.42 13.99 -4.76
N SER A 26 -9.55 13.17 -4.18
CA SER A 26 -9.88 12.28 -3.06
C SER A 26 -10.23 13.07 -1.80
N LEU A 27 -11.32 12.68 -1.13
CA LEU A 27 -11.61 13.17 0.23
C LEU A 27 -10.69 12.54 1.29
N ILE A 28 -9.99 11.44 0.94
CA ILE A 28 -9.03 10.78 1.80
C ILE A 28 -7.63 11.19 1.36
N LYS A 29 -7.09 12.22 2.03
CA LYS A 29 -5.80 12.82 1.65
C LYS A 29 -4.69 11.80 1.44
N PHE A 30 -4.57 10.73 2.22
CA PHE A 30 -3.46 9.77 2.05
C PHE A 30 -3.66 8.77 0.88
N LEU A 31 -4.83 8.78 0.22
CA LEU A 31 -5.15 7.95 -0.94
C LEU A 31 -5.47 8.85 -2.14
N PRO A 32 -4.45 9.29 -2.90
CA PRO A 32 -4.61 10.24 -4.00
C PRO A 32 -5.34 9.62 -5.19
N THR A 33 -5.96 10.41 -6.04
CA THR A 33 -6.65 9.91 -7.24
C THR A 33 -5.90 10.23 -8.51
N LEU A 34 -5.15 11.33 -8.53
CA LEU A 34 -4.47 11.83 -9.70
C LEU A 34 -3.09 11.21 -9.86
N LYS A 35 -2.73 10.87 -11.10
CA LYS A 35 -1.43 10.29 -11.47
C LYS A 35 -0.25 11.15 -10.98
N ASP A 36 -0.32 12.46 -11.19
CA ASP A 36 0.76 13.38 -10.81
C ASP A 36 0.92 13.46 -9.29
N GLU A 37 -0.17 13.37 -8.55
CA GLU A 37 -0.13 13.32 -7.09
C GLU A 37 0.48 12.01 -6.57
N ILE A 38 0.16 10.88 -7.22
CA ILE A 38 0.78 9.58 -6.93
C ILE A 38 2.28 9.66 -7.21
N LEU A 39 2.70 10.14 -8.38
CA LEU A 39 4.11 10.30 -8.74
C LEU A 39 4.85 11.25 -7.79
N GLY A 40 4.23 12.38 -7.44
CA GLY A 40 4.78 13.33 -6.49
C GLY A 40 5.01 12.73 -5.10
N ARG A 41 4.19 11.76 -4.68
CA ARG A 41 4.39 11.02 -3.42
C ARG A 41 5.47 9.96 -3.53
N LEU A 42 5.46 9.18 -4.61
CA LEU A 42 6.46 8.13 -4.86
C LEU A 42 7.88 8.71 -4.93
N ASN A 43 8.01 9.91 -5.49
CA ASN A 43 9.29 10.60 -5.67
C ASN A 43 9.60 11.62 -4.55
N LYS A 44 8.87 11.60 -3.43
CA LYS A 44 9.11 12.53 -2.32
C LYS A 44 10.22 12.02 -1.41
N GLY A 45 11.38 12.68 -1.41
CA GLY A 45 12.48 12.41 -0.47
C GLY A 45 13.88 12.51 -1.09
N PHE A 46 14.91 12.45 -0.24
CA PHE A 46 16.33 12.62 -0.63
C PHE A 46 16.86 11.45 -1.50
N PHE A 47 16.14 10.33 -1.54
CA PHE A 47 16.43 9.15 -2.37
C PHE A 47 15.40 9.00 -3.50
N SER A 48 14.98 10.10 -4.14
CA SER A 48 14.10 10.08 -5.31
C SER A 48 14.79 9.41 -6.50
N LYS A 49 14.92 8.09 -6.44
CA LYS A 49 15.24 7.24 -7.59
C LYS A 49 14.03 7.30 -8.52
N ASN A 50 14.25 7.35 -9.83
CA ASN A 50 13.19 7.41 -10.85
C ASN A 50 12.26 6.18 -10.75
N VAL A 51 11.28 6.23 -9.84
CA VAL A 51 10.27 5.19 -9.67
C VAL A 51 9.31 5.30 -10.84
N SER A 52 9.33 4.31 -11.73
CA SER A 52 8.43 4.28 -12.88
C SER A 52 7.08 3.70 -12.50
N LEU A 53 6.02 4.50 -12.67
CA LEU A 53 4.65 4.01 -12.68
C LEU A 53 4.42 3.24 -13.98
N LYS A 54 4.22 1.93 -13.89
CA LYS A 54 4.06 1.06 -15.07
C LYS A 54 2.61 1.01 -15.53
N ASP A 55 1.72 0.80 -14.56
CA ASP A 55 0.28 0.77 -14.80
C ASP A 55 -0.41 1.81 -13.93
N TYR A 56 -1.43 2.45 -14.47
CA TYR A 56 -2.32 3.35 -13.75
C TYR A 56 -3.72 3.24 -14.36
N THR A 57 -4.70 3.03 -13.50
CA THR A 57 -6.11 3.00 -13.89
C THR A 57 -6.89 3.89 -12.96
N TYR A 58 -7.69 4.76 -13.55
CA TYR A 58 -8.66 5.60 -12.84
C TYR A 58 -10.04 5.30 -13.42
N GLN A 59 -10.98 5.00 -12.55
CA GLN A 59 -12.37 4.81 -12.91
C GLN A 59 -13.26 5.61 -11.97
N LYS A 60 -13.96 6.59 -12.52
CA LYS A 60 -15.00 7.34 -11.81
C LYS A 60 -16.25 6.49 -11.65
N ILE A 61 -16.81 6.47 -10.45
CA ILE A 61 -18.03 5.75 -10.10
C ILE A 61 -19.02 6.79 -9.59
N VAL A 62 -20.08 7.01 -10.37
CA VAL A 62 -21.19 7.89 -10.01
C VAL A 62 -22.35 7.00 -9.57
N THR A 63 -22.74 7.13 -8.31
CA THR A 63 -23.83 6.35 -7.72
C THR A 63 -25.15 7.09 -7.99
N PRO A 64 -26.19 6.43 -8.54
CA PRO A 64 -27.48 7.06 -8.81
C PRO A 64 -28.09 7.71 -7.57
N GLU A 65 -28.94 8.72 -7.76
CA GLU A 65 -29.59 9.44 -6.65
C GLU A 65 -30.50 8.55 -5.78
N THR A 66 -31.02 7.47 -6.37
CA THR A 66 -31.86 6.48 -5.71
C THR A 66 -31.11 5.56 -4.74
N ASP A 67 -29.78 5.54 -4.79
CA ASP A 67 -28.94 4.73 -3.90
C ASP A 67 -28.80 5.41 -2.51
N PRO A 68 -28.90 4.68 -1.38
CA PRO A 68 -28.72 5.25 -0.05
C PRO A 68 -27.26 5.61 0.30
N SER A 69 -26.30 5.40 -0.60
CA SER A 69 -24.88 5.70 -0.43
C SER A 69 -24.63 7.16 -0.07
N LEU A 70 -23.89 7.37 1.02
CA LEU A 70 -23.50 8.68 1.50
C LEU A 70 -22.64 9.46 0.50
N PHE A 71 -21.75 8.75 -0.21
CA PHE A 71 -20.90 9.33 -1.23
C PHE A 71 -21.49 9.04 -2.61
N ARG A 72 -21.82 10.10 -3.35
CA ARG A 72 -22.35 10.01 -4.71
C ARG A 72 -21.25 9.76 -5.73
N GLU A 73 -20.11 10.44 -5.58
CA GLU A 73 -18.95 10.28 -6.44
C GLU A 73 -17.83 9.54 -5.69
N LYS A 74 -17.30 8.52 -6.36
CA LYS A 74 -16.18 7.70 -5.88
C LYS A 74 -15.21 7.50 -7.04
N ALA A 75 -13.96 7.20 -6.72
CA ALA A 75 -12.95 6.81 -7.68
C ALA A 75 -12.37 5.47 -7.27
N LYS A 76 -12.28 4.55 -8.24
CA LYS A 76 -11.45 3.35 -8.14
C LYS A 76 -10.11 3.64 -8.81
N VAL A 77 -9.05 3.46 -8.04
CA VAL A 77 -7.68 3.73 -8.47
C VAL A 77 -6.87 2.45 -8.34
N TYR A 78 -6.13 2.14 -9.39
CA TYR A 78 -5.11 1.10 -9.38
C TYR A 78 -3.82 1.68 -9.92
N TYR A 79 -2.69 1.31 -9.33
CA TYR A 79 -1.40 1.55 -9.95
C TYR A 79 -0.39 0.47 -9.60
N LYS A 80 0.57 0.28 -10.52
CA LYS A 80 1.69 -0.63 -10.37
C LYS A 80 3.01 0.14 -10.47
N VAL A 81 3.88 -0.13 -9.53
CA VAL A 81 5.24 0.37 -9.46
C VAL A 81 6.20 -0.81 -9.58
N GLU A 82 7.16 -0.72 -10.49
CA GLU A 82 8.29 -1.64 -10.55
C GLU A 82 9.50 -1.03 -9.83
N PHE A 83 10.23 -1.85 -9.09
CA PHE A 83 11.46 -1.47 -8.44
C PHE A 83 12.54 -2.50 -8.70
N GLN A 84 13.78 -2.01 -8.80
CA GLN A 84 14.99 -2.80 -8.95
C GLN A 84 15.66 -3.04 -7.60
N GLU A 85 15.53 -2.09 -6.68
CA GLU A 85 16.05 -2.19 -5.32
C GLU A 85 14.98 -1.90 -4.29
N LEU A 86 15.03 -2.59 -3.15
CA LEU A 86 14.13 -2.35 -2.01
C LEU A 86 14.16 -0.89 -1.51
N SER A 87 15.29 -0.19 -1.66
CA SER A 87 15.44 1.21 -1.25
C SER A 87 14.48 2.16 -2.00
N GLN A 88 14.12 1.85 -3.25
CA GLN A 88 13.30 2.71 -4.13
C GLN A 88 11.85 2.83 -3.66
N ILE A 89 11.34 1.79 -2.99
CA ILE A 89 9.96 1.66 -2.55
C ILE A 89 9.80 1.94 -1.04
N GLU A 90 10.87 2.35 -0.38
CA GLU A 90 10.85 2.72 1.04
C GLU A 90 9.91 3.89 1.30
N GLY A 91 9.97 4.94 0.47
CA GLY A 91 9.07 6.10 0.54
C GLY A 91 7.69 5.89 -0.08
N ALA A 92 7.53 4.84 -0.89
CA ALA A 92 6.30 4.56 -1.65
C ALA A 92 5.22 3.81 -0.85
N MET A 93 5.61 3.10 0.21
CA MET A 93 4.73 2.24 0.98
C MET A 93 4.37 2.83 2.33
N LEU A 94 3.18 2.50 2.83
CA LEU A 94 2.69 3.00 4.11
C LEU A 94 3.59 2.57 5.28
N GLY A 95 3.87 3.53 6.15
CA GLY A 95 4.51 3.32 7.44
C GLY A 95 6.03 3.53 7.44
N LYS A 96 6.67 3.15 8.54
CA LYS A 96 8.11 3.30 8.73
C LYS A 96 8.81 2.03 8.30
N VAL A 97 9.89 2.17 7.54
CA VAL A 97 10.71 1.03 7.09
C VAL A 97 12.10 1.13 7.70
N GLN A 98 12.63 -0.02 8.10
CA GLN A 98 13.99 -0.19 8.56
C GLN A 98 14.61 -1.34 7.77
N VAL A 99 15.65 -1.03 7.00
CA VAL A 99 16.43 -2.02 6.28
C VAL A 99 17.82 -2.12 6.91
N ARG A 100 18.26 -3.33 7.24
CA ARG A 100 19.59 -3.60 7.80
C ARG A 100 20.24 -4.75 7.05
N LYS A 101 21.50 -4.57 6.64
CA LYS A 101 22.31 -5.63 6.03
C LYS A 101 23.31 -6.16 7.05
N LYS A 102 23.39 -7.48 7.24
CA LYS A 102 24.39 -8.14 8.09
C LYS A 102 24.91 -9.38 7.37
N GLY A 103 26.17 -9.33 6.93
CA GLY A 103 26.75 -10.36 6.06
C GLY A 103 25.91 -10.58 4.80
N ASN A 104 25.51 -11.83 4.56
CA ASN A 104 24.69 -12.22 3.40
C ASN A 104 23.18 -12.14 3.67
N THR A 105 22.77 -11.54 4.80
CA THR A 105 21.36 -11.41 5.17
C THR A 105 20.90 -9.96 5.13
N ILE A 106 19.75 -9.75 4.51
CA ILE A 106 19.03 -8.48 4.52
C ILE A 106 17.81 -8.64 5.41
N TYR A 107 17.65 -7.72 6.36
CA TYR A 107 16.55 -7.64 7.29
C TYR A 107 15.70 -6.44 6.91
N VAL A 108 14.41 -6.66 6.72
CA VAL A 108 13.44 -5.60 6.48
C VAL A 108 12.38 -5.68 7.56
N LYS A 109 12.21 -4.59 8.28
CA LYS A 109 11.11 -4.41 9.22
C LYS A 109 10.29 -3.22 8.76
N ARG A 110 8.99 -3.42 8.57
CA ARG A 110 8.06 -2.34 8.26
C ARG A 110 7.00 -2.24 9.33
N GLU A 111 6.87 -1.06 9.92
CA GLU A 111 5.85 -0.73 10.90
C GLU A 111 4.74 0.07 10.20
N ILE A 112 3.57 -0.55 10.09
CA ILE A 112 2.39 0.03 9.46
C ILE A 112 1.60 0.76 10.55
N PRO A 113 1.45 2.09 10.46
CA PRO A 113 0.74 2.85 11.47
C PRO A 113 -0.74 2.47 11.45
N THR A 114 -1.31 2.36 12.65
CA THR A 114 -2.75 2.30 12.84
C THR A 114 -3.28 3.74 12.92
N ILE A 115 -4.17 4.12 12.00
CA ILE A 115 -4.77 5.46 11.93
C ILE A 115 -5.93 5.59 12.95
N SER A 116 -6.23 4.54 13.72
CA SER A 116 -7.36 4.46 14.64
C SER A 116 -7.55 5.71 15.51
N ARG A 117 -8.66 6.42 15.25
CA ARG A 117 -9.48 6.99 16.31
C ARG A 117 -10.53 5.95 16.66
N ALA A 118 -10.70 5.63 17.95
CA ALA A 118 -11.75 4.71 18.36
C ALA A 118 -13.11 5.24 17.90
N PRO A 119 -13.99 4.43 17.28
CA PRO A 119 -15.31 4.87 16.81
C PRO A 119 -16.14 5.56 17.91
N GLU A 120 -15.90 5.17 19.16
CA GLU A 120 -16.53 5.72 20.37
C GLU A 120 -16.16 7.18 20.65
N THR A 121 -15.06 7.67 20.08
CA THR A 121 -14.65 9.07 20.16
C THR A 121 -15.39 9.98 19.16
N LEU A 122 -16.14 9.40 18.21
CA LEU A 122 -16.98 10.15 17.27
C LEU A 122 -18.27 10.58 17.98
N LYS A 123 -18.42 11.88 18.20
CA LYS A 123 -19.51 12.44 19.02
C LYS A 123 -20.81 12.64 18.23
N LYS A 124 -20.73 12.79 16.91
CA LYS A 124 -21.89 13.09 16.06
C LYS A 124 -22.28 11.91 15.18
N ASP A 125 -23.59 11.66 15.03
CA ASP A 125 -24.11 10.57 14.19
C ASP A 125 -23.69 10.70 12.72
N GLY A 126 -23.56 11.92 12.21
CA GLY A 126 -23.02 12.18 10.87
C GLY A 126 -21.58 11.70 10.70
N GLU A 127 -20.72 11.90 11.71
CA GLU A 127 -19.32 11.45 11.68
C GLU A 127 -19.24 9.92 11.71
N LYS A 128 -20.08 9.27 12.51
CA LYS A 128 -20.19 7.80 12.56
C LYS A 128 -20.61 7.22 11.20
N LYS A 129 -21.58 7.83 10.53
CA LYS A 129 -22.03 7.42 9.18
C LYS A 129 -20.93 7.59 8.14
N ILE A 130 -20.23 8.73 8.13
CA ILE A 130 -19.08 8.98 7.23
C ILE A 130 -17.98 7.95 7.45
N TYR A 131 -17.63 7.69 8.71
CA TYR A 131 -16.60 6.73 9.08
C TYR A 131 -16.97 5.30 8.65
N SER A 132 -18.20 4.87 8.92
CA SER A 132 -18.69 3.54 8.55
C SER A 132 -18.67 3.32 7.03
N GLU A 133 -19.15 4.29 6.25
CA GLU A 133 -19.14 4.18 4.79
C GLU A 133 -17.72 4.23 4.24
N THR A 134 -16.84 5.05 4.83
CA THR A 134 -15.41 5.08 4.45
C THR A 134 -14.74 3.72 4.70
N LEU A 135 -14.99 3.10 5.86
CA LEU A 135 -14.51 1.74 6.15
C LEU A 135 -15.04 0.72 5.15
N ARG A 136 -16.32 0.82 4.77
CA ARG A 136 -16.92 -0.06 3.75
C ARG A 136 -16.18 0.01 2.42
N LEU A 137 -15.81 1.21 1.96
CA LEU A 137 -15.05 1.40 0.73
C LEU A 137 -13.62 0.83 0.82
N LEU A 138 -13.00 0.90 1.99
CA LEU A 138 -11.64 0.41 2.21
C LEU A 138 -11.56 -1.13 2.29
N ARG A 139 -12.65 -1.85 2.55
CA ARG A 139 -12.66 -3.33 2.62
C ARG A 139 -12.20 -4.01 1.33
N THR A 140 -12.43 -3.39 0.18
CA THR A 140 -11.95 -3.90 -1.12
C THR A 140 -10.60 -3.31 -1.52
N SER A 141 -9.98 -2.51 -0.66
CA SER A 141 -8.75 -1.79 -0.95
C SER A 141 -7.55 -2.52 -0.33
N SER A 142 -6.46 -2.64 -1.08
CA SER A 142 -5.26 -3.33 -0.63
C SER A 142 -3.99 -2.84 -1.29
N ILE A 143 -2.87 -3.12 -0.63
CA ILE A 143 -1.52 -2.99 -1.15
C ILE A 143 -0.97 -4.40 -1.33
N LEU A 144 -0.64 -4.79 -2.55
CA LEU A 144 0.02 -6.04 -2.87
C LEU A 144 1.49 -5.77 -3.14
N PHE A 145 2.32 -6.39 -2.31
CA PHE A 145 3.75 -6.31 -2.40
C PHE A 145 4.32 -7.62 -2.91
N LYS A 146 5.22 -7.55 -3.91
CA LYS A 146 5.95 -8.71 -4.43
C LYS A 146 7.43 -8.37 -4.51
N VAL A 147 8.28 -9.19 -3.89
CA VAL A 147 9.74 -9.13 -4.00
C VAL A 147 10.24 -10.43 -4.58
N ASN A 148 11.02 -10.32 -5.64
CA ASN A 148 11.81 -11.40 -6.19
C ASN A 148 13.19 -11.40 -5.52
N PHE A 149 13.75 -12.58 -5.29
CA PHE A 149 15.08 -12.75 -4.71
C PHE A 149 15.78 -13.97 -5.32
N PRO A 150 17.11 -14.08 -5.21
CA PRO A 150 17.85 -15.20 -5.79
C PRO A 150 17.33 -16.54 -5.28
N ILE A 151 17.14 -17.52 -6.17
CA ILE A 151 16.67 -18.87 -5.80
C ILE A 151 17.58 -19.54 -4.76
N ALA A 152 18.89 -19.29 -4.85
CA ALA A 152 19.88 -19.67 -3.84
C ALA A 152 19.81 -18.77 -2.58
N SER A 153 18.61 -18.50 -2.07
CA SER A 153 18.42 -17.73 -0.84
C SER A 153 17.34 -18.36 0.04
N VAL A 154 17.49 -18.21 1.35
CA VAL A 154 16.45 -18.51 2.33
C VAL A 154 15.71 -17.24 2.66
N CYS A 155 14.41 -17.19 2.35
CA CYS A 155 13.53 -16.13 2.79
C CYS A 155 12.67 -16.60 3.97
N ARG A 156 12.54 -15.76 5.00
CA ARG A 156 11.60 -15.93 6.10
C ARG A 156 10.81 -14.65 6.28
N SER A 157 9.50 -14.74 6.40
CA SER A 157 8.63 -13.61 6.72
C SER A 157 7.62 -13.99 7.79
N ASN A 158 7.23 -13.01 8.61
CA ASN A 158 6.16 -13.17 9.59
C ASN A 158 4.75 -13.05 8.99
N ARG A 159 4.62 -12.54 7.76
CA ARG A 159 3.33 -12.40 7.04
C ARG A 159 3.54 -12.59 5.54
N GLY A 160 2.47 -13.01 4.85
CA GLY A 160 2.51 -13.26 3.42
C GLY A 160 3.14 -14.60 3.07
N ASP A 161 3.20 -14.86 1.77
CA ASP A 161 3.61 -16.14 1.20
C ASP A 161 5.05 -16.06 0.70
N VAL A 162 5.85 -17.06 1.10
CA VAL A 162 7.22 -17.25 0.61
C VAL A 162 7.21 -18.44 -0.34
N ASN A 163 7.58 -18.18 -1.59
CA ASN A 163 7.80 -19.18 -2.63
C ASN A 163 9.26 -19.14 -3.10
N LEU A 164 9.64 -20.10 -3.94
CA LEU A 164 10.97 -20.18 -4.53
C LEU A 164 11.32 -18.89 -5.28
N GLY A 165 12.23 -18.09 -4.73
CA GLY A 165 12.67 -16.82 -5.31
C GLY A 165 11.65 -15.68 -5.24
N ARG A 166 10.55 -15.80 -4.48
CA ARG A 166 9.50 -14.77 -4.41
C ARG A 166 8.81 -14.67 -3.05
N LEU A 167 8.70 -13.46 -2.53
CA LEU A 167 7.91 -13.08 -1.36
C LEU A 167 6.71 -12.26 -1.83
N SER A 168 5.50 -12.60 -1.38
CA SER A 168 4.31 -11.78 -1.64
C SER A 168 3.49 -11.52 -0.39
N TYR A 169 3.12 -10.27 -0.16
CA TYR A 169 2.26 -9.87 0.96
C TYR A 169 1.18 -8.92 0.48
N ARG A 170 -0.08 -9.28 0.71
CA ARG A 170 -1.24 -8.41 0.50
C ARG A 170 -1.66 -7.82 1.84
N LEU A 171 -1.54 -6.50 1.97
CA LEU A 171 -2.02 -5.73 3.11
C LEU A 171 -3.40 -5.13 2.77
N PRO A 172 -4.50 -5.59 3.39
CA PRO A 172 -5.78 -4.89 3.33
C PRO A 172 -5.67 -3.52 4.00
N LEU A 173 -6.18 -2.46 3.38
CA LEU A 173 -6.09 -1.12 3.97
C LEU A 173 -6.94 -0.98 5.24
N THR A 174 -7.97 -1.81 5.41
CA THR A 174 -8.76 -1.87 6.65
C THR A 174 -7.95 -2.25 7.88
N GLU A 175 -6.90 -3.07 7.72
CA GLU A 175 -6.02 -3.43 8.85
C GLU A 175 -5.28 -2.21 9.42
N THR A 176 -5.11 -1.14 8.62
CA THR A 176 -4.52 0.12 9.09
C THR A 176 -5.47 0.95 9.93
N ILE A 177 -6.75 0.57 10.02
CA ILE A 177 -7.78 1.33 10.75
C ILE A 177 -8.42 0.49 11.85
N GLU A 178 -8.81 -0.75 11.56
CA GLU A 178 -9.60 -1.60 12.45
C GLU A 178 -8.76 -2.35 13.49
N LYS A 179 -7.48 -2.65 13.17
CA LYS A 179 -6.62 -3.44 14.05
C LYS A 179 -5.85 -2.52 15.00
N THR A 180 -5.98 -2.72 16.31
CA THR A 180 -5.20 -2.03 17.33
C THR A 180 -3.88 -2.77 17.58
N GLY A 181 -2.80 -2.00 17.79
CA GLY A 181 -1.46 -2.55 18.07
C GLY A 181 -0.48 -2.45 16.89
N ASN A 182 0.74 -2.95 17.09
CA ASN A 182 1.81 -2.83 16.09
C ASN A 182 1.58 -3.81 14.94
N ASN A 183 1.06 -3.30 13.82
CA ASN A 183 1.09 -4.02 12.56
C ASN A 183 2.49 -3.94 11.97
N SER A 184 3.34 -4.92 12.27
CA SER A 184 4.65 -5.04 11.63
C SER A 184 4.68 -6.16 10.59
N TRP A 185 5.36 -5.87 9.49
CA TRP A 185 5.71 -6.85 8.49
C TRP A 185 7.24 -6.95 8.39
N ASP A 186 7.74 -8.12 8.79
CA ASP A 186 9.13 -8.37 9.03
C ASP A 186 9.55 -9.54 8.14
N TYR A 187 10.61 -9.36 7.39
CA TYR A 187 11.19 -10.44 6.59
C TYR A 187 12.70 -10.34 6.52
N ARG A 188 13.32 -11.49 6.27
CA ARG A 188 14.75 -11.59 6.01
C ARG A 188 15.03 -12.48 4.83
N ILE A 189 16.04 -12.12 4.05
CA ILE A 189 16.53 -12.87 2.90
C ILE A 189 18.01 -13.12 3.12
N THR A 190 18.40 -14.38 3.21
CA THR A 190 19.78 -14.82 3.39
C THR A 190 20.26 -15.52 2.12
N VAL A 191 21.24 -14.95 1.42
CA VAL A 191 21.85 -15.59 0.25
C VAL A 191 22.75 -16.74 0.72
N ILE A 192 22.54 -17.92 0.15
CA ILE A 192 23.40 -19.10 0.33
C ILE A 192 24.39 -19.10 -0.84
N TYR A 193 25.67 -19.03 -0.52
CA TYR A 193 26.74 -19.29 -1.49
C TYR A 193 27.04 -20.78 -1.57
#